data_AF-A0A257KWC5-F1
#
_entry.id   AF-A0A257KWC5-F1
#
_cell.length_a   1.000
_cell.length_b   1.000
_cell.length_c   1.000
_cell.angle_alpha   90.00
_cell.angle_beta   90.00
_cell.angle_gamma   90.00
#
_symmetry.space_group_name_H-M   'P 1'
#
loop_
_entity.id
_entity.type
_entity.pdbx_description
1 polymer ?
#
loop_
_entity_poly.entity_id
_entity_poly.type
_entity_poly.pdbx_seq_one_letter_code
_entity_poly.pdbx_strand_id
1 'polypeptide(L)'
;MAGAVRLCALCRFSHLDVFRTARRGARYSSAGALTVGDIYLWLKAVHVAAALIFGSGVIVTSLLLSILPAMPHQTQRIAAAFRRYDQRVTVPAMLAVWALGLTLATTGSWFGSFWVNAKLGLVVLISGLHGYQSGQLHKIAAGASGEIRSTFPLVIAVIIAIACFAVLKP
;
A
#
# COMPACT_ATOMS: atom_id res chain seq x y z
N MET A 1 -4.99 -44.68 -56.07
CA MET A 1 -5.18 -45.73 -55.06
C MET A 1 -4.27 -45.43 -53.87
N ALA A 2 -4.87 -45.21 -52.68
CA ALA A 2 -4.35 -45.23 -51.30
C ALA A 2 -2.93 -44.63 -51.01
N GLY A 3 -2.71 -43.69 -50.09
CA GLY A 3 -3.43 -43.38 -48.85
C GLY A 3 -2.70 -44.01 -47.64
N ALA A 4 -1.75 -43.30 -47.02
CA ALA A 4 -1.23 -43.63 -45.69
C ALA A 4 -0.65 -42.38 -44.99
N VAL A 5 -1.57 -41.70 -44.32
CA VAL A 5 -1.48 -40.80 -43.17
C VAL A 5 -0.14 -40.86 -42.39
N ARG A 6 0.63 -39.77 -42.39
CA ARG A 6 1.63 -39.50 -41.35
C ARG A 6 0.96 -38.79 -40.19
N LEU A 7 0.73 -39.52 -39.10
CA LEU A 7 0.17 -39.02 -37.86
C LEU A 7 1.13 -38.05 -37.15
N CYS A 8 0.58 -36.88 -36.89
CA CYS A 8 0.84 -35.94 -35.80
C CYS A 8 1.64 -36.50 -34.60
N ALA A 9 2.91 -36.09 -34.46
CA ALA A 9 3.74 -36.35 -33.29
C ALA A 9 3.47 -35.39 -32.10
N LEU A 10 2.34 -34.68 -32.09
CA LEU A 10 2.00 -33.62 -31.12
C LEU A 10 0.87 -34.00 -30.14
N CYS A 11 0.50 -35.28 -30.02
CA CYS A 11 -0.62 -35.69 -29.16
C CYS A 11 -0.24 -36.80 -28.17
N ARG A 12 0.78 -36.56 -27.34
CA ARG A 12 0.99 -37.32 -26.10
C ARG A 12 1.54 -36.44 -24.98
N PHE A 13 0.78 -35.40 -24.66
CA PHE A 13 0.93 -34.65 -23.41
C PHE A 13 0.29 -35.49 -22.30
N SER A 14 1.07 -36.44 -21.76
CA SER A 14 0.62 -37.36 -20.73
C SER A 14 0.50 -36.65 -19.37
N HIS A 15 -0.67 -36.79 -18.77
CA HIS A 15 -1.18 -36.31 -17.48
C HIS A 15 -0.32 -36.55 -16.22
N LEU A 16 0.94 -36.99 -16.35
CA LEU A 16 1.81 -37.48 -15.26
C LEU A 16 2.89 -36.48 -14.82
N ASP A 17 3.10 -35.37 -15.52
CA ASP A 17 4.12 -34.38 -15.15
C ASP A 17 3.68 -33.41 -14.03
N VAL A 18 2.37 -33.28 -13.80
CA VAL A 18 1.80 -32.45 -12.71
C VAL A 18 2.13 -33.01 -11.32
N PHE A 19 2.23 -34.33 -11.18
CA PHE A 19 2.50 -34.95 -9.86
C PHE A 19 4.00 -35.01 -9.50
N ARG A 20 4.91 -34.76 -10.44
CA ARG A 20 6.36 -34.70 -10.15
C ARG A 20 6.82 -33.34 -9.64
N THR A 21 6.18 -32.24 -10.05
CA THR A 21 6.47 -30.91 -9.51
C THR A 21 5.97 -30.74 -8.07
N ALA A 22 4.87 -31.41 -7.69
CA ALA A 22 4.39 -31.42 -6.31
C ALA A 22 5.38 -32.04 -5.30
N ARG A 23 6.19 -33.04 -5.73
CA ARG A 23 7.19 -33.68 -4.86
C ARG A 23 8.51 -32.90 -4.70
N ARG A 24 8.76 -31.84 -5.48
CA ARG A 24 9.89 -30.92 -5.24
C ARG A 24 9.53 -29.78 -4.27
N GLY A 25 8.26 -29.44 -4.12
CA GLY A 25 7.78 -28.42 -3.18
C GLY A 25 7.81 -28.86 -1.70
N ALA A 26 7.87 -30.16 -1.42
CA ALA A 26 7.85 -30.71 -0.07
C ALA A 26 9.21 -30.69 0.66
N ARG A 27 10.23 -30.03 0.09
CA ARG A 27 11.57 -29.89 0.68
C ARG A 27 11.89 -28.48 1.18
N TYR A 28 10.85 -27.70 1.50
CA TYR A 28 10.94 -26.43 2.26
C TYR A 28 10.30 -26.55 3.65
N SER A 29 10.10 -27.78 4.14
CA SER A 29 9.62 -28.04 5.50
C SER A 29 10.71 -28.76 6.28
N SER A 30 11.75 -28.02 6.67
CA SER A 30 12.63 -28.40 7.78
C SER A 30 13.51 -27.21 8.17
N ALA A 31 13.47 -26.88 9.46
CA ALA A 31 14.23 -25.86 10.18
C ALA A 31 13.68 -24.42 10.07
N GLY A 32 13.11 -23.96 11.20
CA GLY A 32 12.64 -22.59 11.43
C GLY A 32 13.76 -21.57 11.50
N ALA A 33 14.48 -21.39 10.39
CA ALA A 33 15.38 -20.27 10.16
C ALA A 33 14.83 -19.50 8.94
N LEU A 34 14.22 -18.34 9.18
CA LEU A 34 13.85 -17.43 8.10
C LEU A 34 15.13 -17.07 7.35
N THR A 35 15.25 -17.43 6.07
CA THR A 35 16.42 -17.05 5.28
C THR A 35 16.40 -15.53 5.07
N VAL A 36 17.55 -14.91 4.81
CA VAL A 36 17.64 -13.46 4.58
C VAL A 36 16.71 -13.00 3.44
N GLY A 37 16.53 -13.85 2.41
CA GLY A 37 15.57 -13.61 1.32
C GLY A 37 14.12 -13.62 1.78
N ASP A 38 13.75 -14.55 2.66
CA ASP A 38 12.39 -14.64 3.22
C ASP A 38 12.08 -13.42 4.09
N ILE A 39 13.02 -12.99 4.92
CA ILE A 39 12.87 -11.79 5.77
C ILE A 39 12.62 -10.55 4.90
N TYR A 40 13.37 -10.40 3.80
CA TYR A 40 13.19 -9.27 2.88
C TYR A 40 11.79 -9.26 2.21
N LEU A 41 11.29 -10.43 1.81
CA LEU A 41 9.95 -10.57 1.24
C LEU A 41 8.86 -10.24 2.27
N TRP A 42 9.00 -10.73 3.50
CA TRP A 42 8.10 -10.42 4.60
C TRP A 42 8.12 -8.93 4.95
N LEU A 43 9.30 -8.31 5.02
CA LEU A 43 9.45 -6.89 5.28
C LEU A 43 8.74 -6.06 4.22
N LYS A 44 8.89 -6.43 2.94
CA LYS A 44 8.18 -5.82 1.82
C LYS A 44 6.66 -6.01 1.93
N ALA A 45 6.19 -7.19 2.30
CA ALA A 45 4.77 -7.47 2.48
C ALA A 45 4.15 -6.62 3.59
N VAL A 46 4.79 -6.56 4.77
CA VAL A 46 4.33 -5.73 5.89
C VAL A 46 4.39 -4.24 5.53
N HIS A 47 5.41 -3.79 4.79
CA HIS A 47 5.49 -2.41 4.30
C HIS A 47 4.31 -2.06 3.37
N VAL A 48 3.96 -2.94 2.43
CA VAL A 48 2.82 -2.73 1.53
C VAL A 48 1.51 -2.73 2.31
N ALA A 49 1.32 -3.65 3.26
CA ALA A 49 0.14 -3.68 4.12
C ALA A 49 -0.02 -2.39 4.91
N ALA A 50 1.06 -1.89 5.54
CA ALA A 50 1.08 -0.61 6.23
C ALA A 50 0.74 0.56 5.28
N ALA A 51 1.25 0.53 4.04
CA ALA A 51 0.97 1.57 3.05
C ALA A 51 -0.50 1.59 2.61
N LEU A 52 -1.16 0.43 2.52
CA LEU A 52 -2.60 0.34 2.22
C LEU A 52 -3.46 0.87 3.38
N ILE A 53 -3.13 0.51 4.61
CA ILE A 53 -3.83 1.02 5.80
C ILE A 53 -3.66 2.53 5.91
N PHE A 54 -2.44 3.03 5.71
CA PHE A 54 -2.16 4.47 5.71
C PHE A 54 -2.92 5.17 4.58
N GLY A 55 -2.79 4.70 3.33
CA GLY A 55 -3.45 5.31 2.17
C GLY A 55 -4.97 5.35 2.30
N SER A 56 -5.60 4.25 2.74
CA SER A 56 -7.04 4.22 3.03
C SER A 56 -7.43 5.21 4.12
N GLY A 57 -6.66 5.31 5.21
CA GLY A 57 -6.91 6.31 6.27
C GLY A 57 -6.90 7.75 5.78
N VAL A 58 -5.94 8.11 4.90
CA VAL A 58 -5.87 9.43 4.28
C VAL A 58 -7.05 9.69 3.34
N ILE A 59 -7.47 8.69 2.55
CA ILE A 59 -8.66 8.79 1.69
C ILE A 59 -9.91 9.04 2.53
N VAL A 60 -10.15 8.23 3.56
CA VAL A 60 -11.36 8.34 4.39
C VAL A 60 -11.38 9.68 5.12
N THR A 61 -10.23 10.12 5.65
CA THR A 61 -10.13 11.45 6.29
C THR A 61 -10.44 12.58 5.31
N SER A 62 -9.92 12.48 4.08
CA SER A 62 -10.19 13.47 3.03
C SER A 62 -11.66 13.50 2.59
N LEU A 63 -12.28 12.33 2.49
CA LEU A 63 -13.68 12.18 2.15
C LEU A 63 -14.56 12.77 3.27
N LEU A 64 -14.23 12.43 4.52
CA LEU A 64 -14.93 12.94 5.69
C LEU A 64 -14.90 14.48 5.73
N LEU A 65 -13.73 15.09 5.57
CA LEU A 65 -13.60 16.55 5.51
C LEU A 65 -14.45 17.17 4.38
N SER A 66 -14.63 16.46 3.27
CA SER A 66 -15.44 16.95 2.14
C SER A 66 -16.95 16.88 2.43
N ILE A 67 -17.39 15.94 3.28
CA ILE A 67 -18.82 15.72 3.60
C ILE A 67 -19.27 16.49 4.85
N LEU A 68 -18.36 16.73 5.81
CA LEU A 68 -18.66 17.41 7.08
C LEU A 68 -19.39 18.77 6.96
N PRO A 69 -19.11 19.64 5.96
CA PRO A 69 -19.87 20.88 5.77
C PRO A 69 -21.37 20.69 5.56
N ALA A 70 -21.79 19.54 5.02
CA ALA A 70 -23.21 19.22 4.80
C ALA A 70 -23.93 18.74 6.07
N MET A 71 -23.22 18.56 7.20
CA MET A 71 -23.76 17.99 8.45
C MET A 71 -23.46 18.84 9.70
N PRO A 72 -23.76 20.16 9.70
CA PRO A 72 -23.26 21.14 10.67
C PRO A 72 -23.53 20.79 12.14
N HIS A 73 -24.69 20.19 12.45
CA HIS A 73 -25.05 19.83 13.82
C HIS A 73 -24.26 18.66 14.41
N GLN A 74 -23.63 17.83 13.56
CA GLN A 74 -22.89 16.62 14.00
C GLN A 74 -21.38 16.75 13.78
N THR A 75 -20.94 17.79 13.08
CA THR A 75 -19.57 18.00 12.61
C THR A 75 -18.53 17.85 13.72
N GLN A 76 -18.72 18.49 14.88
CA GLN A 76 -17.76 18.42 16.00
C GLN A 76 -17.63 16.99 16.57
N ARG A 77 -18.77 16.31 16.77
CA ARG A 77 -18.81 14.95 17.34
C ARG A 77 -18.12 13.95 16.41
N ILE A 78 -18.42 14.03 15.12
CA ILE A 78 -17.84 13.15 14.09
C ILE A 78 -16.33 13.42 13.97
N ALA A 79 -15.92 14.69 13.90
CA ALA A 79 -14.50 15.05 13.82
C ALA A 79 -13.71 14.56 15.04
N ALA A 80 -14.26 14.69 16.25
CA ALA A 80 -13.63 14.20 17.47
C ALA A 80 -13.49 12.66 17.50
N ALA A 81 -14.52 11.94 17.05
CA ALA A 81 -14.46 10.48 16.93
C ALA A 81 -13.42 10.05 15.89
N PHE A 82 -13.41 10.70 14.73
CA PHE A 82 -12.51 10.35 13.65
C PHE A 82 -11.05 10.70 13.96
N ARG A 83 -10.79 11.78 14.69
CA ARG A 83 -9.43 12.10 15.19
C ARG A 83 -8.87 10.99 16.08
N ARG A 84 -9.70 10.33 16.89
CA ARG A 84 -9.24 9.19 17.72
C ARG A 84 -8.92 7.96 16.87
N TYR A 85 -9.71 7.71 15.83
CA TYR A 85 -9.43 6.66 14.85
C TYR A 85 -8.11 6.93 14.12
N ASP A 86 -7.95 8.15 13.61
CA ASP A 86 -6.78 8.62 12.89
C ASP A 86 -5.48 8.40 13.69
N GLN A 87 -5.49 8.82 14.96
CA GLN A 87 -4.37 8.65 15.88
C GLN A 87 -4.06 7.19 16.24
N ARG A 88 -5.05 6.30 16.19
CA ARG A 88 -4.90 4.89 16.57
C ARG A 88 -4.60 3.96 15.39
N VAL A 89 -4.92 4.37 14.16
CA VAL A 89 -4.82 3.51 12.98
C VAL A 89 -3.93 4.14 11.92
N THR A 90 -4.26 5.35 11.47
CA THR A 90 -3.59 5.99 10.33
C THR A 90 -2.19 6.48 10.70
N VAL A 91 -2.04 7.12 11.86
CA VAL A 91 -0.73 7.57 12.37
C VAL A 91 0.26 6.41 12.60
N PRO A 92 -0.08 5.32 13.32
CA PRO A 92 0.85 4.21 13.48
C PRO A 92 1.13 3.49 12.15
N ALA A 93 0.16 3.42 11.23
CA ALA A 93 0.41 2.91 9.89
C ALA A 93 1.40 3.79 9.12
N MET A 94 1.29 5.11 9.21
CA MET A 94 2.26 6.06 8.64
C MET A 94 3.66 5.82 9.20
N LEU A 95 3.79 5.70 10.52
CA LEU A 95 5.08 5.41 11.17
C LEU A 95 5.67 4.07 10.70
N ALA A 96 4.83 3.04 10.56
CA ALA A 96 5.26 1.75 10.03
C ALA A 96 5.72 1.84 8.57
N VAL A 97 5.03 2.60 7.72
CA VAL A 97 5.46 2.85 6.33
C VAL A 97 6.84 3.50 6.30
N TRP A 98 7.08 4.52 7.13
CA TRP A 98 8.36 5.20 7.23
C TRP A 98 9.48 4.28 7.74
N ALA A 99 9.25 3.60 8.87
CA ALA A 99 10.25 2.70 9.47
C ALA A 99 10.64 1.56 8.52
N LEU A 100 9.64 0.88 7.94
CA LEU A 100 9.87 -0.23 7.01
C LEU A 100 10.45 0.27 5.67
N GLY A 101 9.99 1.43 5.20
CA GLY A 101 10.46 2.04 3.96
C GLY A 101 11.94 2.44 4.02
N LEU A 102 12.36 3.07 5.12
CA LEU A 102 13.78 3.41 5.35
C LEU A 102 14.65 2.16 5.52
N THR A 103 14.12 1.13 6.18
CA THR A 103 14.81 -0.17 6.32
C THR A 103 15.00 -0.84 4.96
N LEU A 104 14.00 -0.83 4.08
CA LEU A 104 14.10 -1.38 2.72
C LEU A 104 15.06 -0.56 1.84
N ALA A 105 15.06 0.77 1.98
CA ALA A 105 15.94 1.66 1.21
C ALA A 105 17.43 1.44 1.56
N THR A 106 17.75 1.30 2.85
CA THR A 106 19.11 1.02 3.36
C THR A 106 19.59 -0.37 3.01
N THR A 107 18.77 -1.41 3.23
CA THR A 107 19.17 -2.80 2.98
C THR A 107 19.40 -3.11 1.50
N GLY A 108 18.67 -2.47 0.60
CA GLY A 108 18.86 -2.70 -0.83
C GLY A 108 19.92 -1.80 -1.50
N SER A 109 20.56 -0.87 -0.77
CA SER A 109 21.52 0.11 -1.34
C SER A 109 20.97 0.95 -2.51
N TRP A 110 19.67 1.24 -2.54
CA TRP A 110 19.02 1.96 -3.65
C TRP A 110 19.16 3.49 -3.56
N PHE A 111 19.86 3.99 -2.53
CA PHE A 111 20.16 5.40 -2.36
C PHE A 111 21.04 5.87 -3.52
N GLY A 112 20.42 6.55 -4.49
CA GLY A 112 21.07 7.03 -5.71
C GLY A 112 20.22 6.88 -6.96
N SER A 113 19.23 5.99 -6.96
CA SER A 113 18.27 5.91 -8.07
C SER A 113 17.23 7.02 -7.98
N PHE A 114 16.98 7.71 -9.10
CA PHE A 114 15.90 8.69 -9.23
C PHE A 114 14.54 8.10 -8.79
N TRP A 115 14.32 6.81 -9.05
CA TRP A 115 13.09 6.11 -8.70
C TRP A 115 12.79 6.09 -7.19
N VAL A 116 13.79 5.84 -6.34
CA VAL A 116 13.60 5.81 -4.88
C VAL A 116 13.34 7.21 -4.34
N ASN A 117 14.06 8.21 -4.83
CA ASN A 117 13.88 9.60 -4.42
C ASN A 117 12.50 10.13 -4.83
N ALA A 118 12.06 9.84 -6.05
CA ALA A 118 10.73 10.22 -6.53
C ALA A 118 9.61 9.59 -5.67
N LYS A 119 9.73 8.28 -5.37
CA LYS A 119 8.77 7.59 -4.50
C LYS A 119 8.77 8.18 -3.08
N LEU A 120 9.95 8.48 -2.52
CA LEU A 120 10.07 9.09 -1.20
C LEU A 120 9.41 10.48 -1.17
N GLY A 121 9.61 11.30 -2.21
CA GLY A 121 8.95 12.60 -2.35
C GLY A 121 7.42 12.49 -2.34
N LEU A 122 6.85 11.49 -3.02
CA LEU A 122 5.40 11.23 -2.98
C LEU A 122 4.92 10.80 -1.59
N VAL A 123 5.68 9.96 -0.89
CA VAL A 123 5.36 9.52 0.48
C VAL A 123 5.42 10.71 1.47
N VAL A 124 6.39 11.61 1.31
CA VAL A 124 6.45 12.87 2.07
C VAL A 124 5.23 13.74 1.78
N LEU A 125 4.87 13.90 0.51
CA LEU A 125 3.72 14.72 0.11
C LEU A 125 2.41 14.22 0.72
N ILE A 126 2.12 12.92 0.65
CA ILE A 126 0.91 12.35 1.25
C ILE A 126 0.95 12.39 2.79
N SER A 127 2.13 12.27 3.41
CA SER A 127 2.31 12.41 4.86
C SER A 127 2.02 13.85 5.31
N GLY A 128 2.50 14.85 4.56
CA GLY A 128 2.19 16.25 4.81
C GLY A 128 0.71 16.57 4.62
N LEU A 129 0.10 16.00 3.57
CA LEU A 129 -1.34 16.13 3.32
C LEU A 129 -2.18 15.54 4.46
N HIS A 130 -1.77 14.38 4.97
CA HIS A 130 -2.37 13.77 6.14
C HIS A 130 -2.23 14.64 7.40
N GLY A 131 -1.05 15.23 7.63
CA GLY A 131 -0.82 16.18 8.72
C GLY A 131 -1.74 17.40 8.64
N TYR A 132 -1.93 17.98 7.44
CA TYR A 132 -2.88 19.06 7.22
C TYR A 132 -4.32 18.64 7.55
N GLN A 133 -4.75 17.46 7.10
CA GLN A 133 -6.08 16.93 7.40
C GLN A 133 -6.30 16.69 8.89
N SER A 134 -5.32 16.13 9.59
CA SER A 134 -5.38 15.89 11.04
C SER A 134 -5.46 17.21 11.82
N GLY A 135 -4.76 18.26 11.34
CA GLY A 135 -4.89 19.61 11.86
C GLY A 135 -6.29 20.21 11.66
N GLN A 136 -6.91 19.98 10.50
CA GLN A 136 -8.29 20.42 10.25
C GLN A 136 -9.29 19.68 11.14
N LEU A 137 -9.16 18.36 11.30
CA LEU A 137 -9.98 17.59 12.24
C LEU A 137 -9.86 18.11 13.68
N HIS A 138 -8.65 18.49 14.10
CA HIS A 138 -8.43 19.07 15.43
C HIS A 138 -9.15 20.40 15.60
N LYS A 139 -9.03 21.32 14.62
CA LYS A 139 -9.71 22.62 14.64
C LYS A 139 -11.24 22.46 14.66
N ILE A 140 -11.76 21.57 13.82
CA ILE A 140 -13.20 21.29 13.73
C ILE A 140 -13.72 20.68 15.04
N ALA A 141 -12.97 19.73 15.63
CA ALA A 141 -13.33 19.13 16.91
C ALA A 141 -13.30 20.14 18.07
N ALA A 142 -12.48 21.19 17.97
CA ALA A 142 -12.45 22.31 18.91
C ALA A 142 -13.53 23.38 18.63
N GLY A 143 -14.36 23.19 17.61
CA GLY A 143 -15.45 24.10 17.25
C GLY A 143 -15.03 25.33 16.44
N ALA A 144 -13.81 25.34 15.88
CA ALA A 144 -13.41 26.40 14.97
C ALA A 144 -14.23 26.35 13.67
N SER A 145 -14.74 27.50 13.24
CA SER A 145 -15.33 27.70 11.93
C SER A 145 -14.24 28.17 10.95
N GLY A 146 -14.14 27.50 9.80
CA GLY A 146 -13.18 27.84 8.76
C GLY A 146 -13.48 27.07 7.48
N GLU A 147 -12.99 27.57 6.35
CA GLU A 147 -13.18 26.90 5.07
C GLU A 147 -12.50 25.52 5.06
N ILE A 148 -13.30 24.48 4.84
CA ILE A 148 -12.81 23.12 4.69
C ILE A 148 -12.49 22.91 3.22
N ARG A 149 -11.21 23.05 2.86
CA ARG A 149 -10.75 22.76 1.49
C ARG A 149 -10.65 21.24 1.29
N SER A 150 -11.37 20.72 0.30
CA SER A 150 -11.28 19.30 -0.05
C SER A 150 -9.88 18.97 -0.60
N THR A 151 -9.20 18.05 0.06
CA THR A 151 -7.93 17.47 -0.39
C THR A 151 -8.14 16.22 -1.25
N PHE A 152 -9.38 15.79 -1.46
CA PHE A 152 -9.73 14.48 -2.00
C PHE A 152 -9.13 14.18 -3.38
N PRO A 153 -9.28 15.06 -4.40
CA PRO A 153 -8.71 14.77 -5.72
C PRO A 153 -7.18 14.65 -5.67
N LEU A 154 -6.52 15.46 -4.84
CA LEU A 154 -5.07 15.42 -4.67
C LEU A 154 -4.63 14.12 -3.99
N VAL A 155 -5.30 13.68 -2.92
CA VAL A 155 -5.01 12.40 -2.24
C VAL A 155 -5.07 11.24 -3.23
N ILE A 156 -6.15 11.16 -4.02
CA ILE A 156 -6.34 10.08 -4.99
C ILE A 156 -5.24 10.11 -6.05
N ALA A 157 -4.93 11.29 -6.61
CA ALA A 157 -3.86 11.43 -7.60
C ALA A 157 -2.50 10.98 -7.05
N VAL A 158 -2.16 11.35 -5.81
CA VAL A 158 -0.89 10.97 -5.18
C VAL A 158 -0.83 9.46 -4.90
N ILE A 159 -1.92 8.85 -4.43
CA ILE A 159 -1.98 7.39 -4.20
C ILE A 159 -1.83 6.61 -5.50
N ILE A 160 -2.52 7.04 -6.57
CA ILE A 160 -2.38 6.44 -7.90
C ILE A 160 -0.94 6.58 -8.38
N ALA A 161 -0.33 7.76 -8.25
CA ALA A 161 1.07 7.95 -8.61
C ALA A 161 2.00 7.01 -7.84
N ILE A 162 1.82 6.86 -6.52
CA ILE A 162 2.61 5.91 -5.70
C ILE A 162 2.43 4.46 -6.20
N ALA A 163 1.21 4.05 -6.54
CA ALA A 163 0.92 2.72 -7.07
C ALA A 163 1.56 2.51 -8.45
N CYS A 164 1.45 3.49 -9.35
CA CYS A 164 2.12 3.47 -10.65
C CYS A 164 3.64 3.35 -10.50
N PHE A 165 4.27 4.17 -9.66
CA PHE A 165 5.71 4.08 -9.39
C PHE A 165 6.11 2.73 -8.77
N ALA A 166 5.23 2.09 -8.00
CA ALA A 166 5.49 0.77 -7.43
C ALA A 166 5.49 -0.35 -8.49
N VAL A 167 4.67 -0.23 -9.54
CA VAL A 167 4.53 -1.22 -10.61
C VAL A 167 5.48 -0.95 -11.77
N LEU A 168 5.56 0.30 -12.23
CA LEU A 168 6.33 0.74 -13.39
C LEU A 168 7.83 0.88 -13.09
N LYS A 169 8.35 0.06 -12.19
CA LYS A 169 9.76 0.05 -11.82
C LYS A 169 10.62 -0.07 -13.09
N PRO A 170 11.42 0.94 -13.46
CA PRO A 170 12.39 0.80 -14.54
C PRO A 170 13.54 -0.12 -14.12
#